data_AF-A0A7Y3BN18-F1
#
_entry.id   AF-A0A7Y3BN18-F1
#
_cell.length_a   1.000
_cell.length_b   1.000
_cell.length_c   1.000
_cell.angle_alpha   90.00
_cell.angle_beta   90.00
_cell.angle_gamma   90.00
#
_symmetry.space_group_name_H-M   'P 1'
#
loop_
_entity.id
_entity.type
_entity.pdbx_description
1 polymer ?
#
loop_
_entity_poly.entity_id
_entity_poly.type
_entity_poly.pdbx_seq_one_letter_code
_entity_poly.pdbx_strand_id
1 'polypeptide(L)'
;MTSTRKLVDSDDDQQVLEALIDAAKPPWPSGRRFVGLHYLLATPFRHPPLRYGSRFGTRHERGIFYCAEAQPTVFAEKAYYVLLFLEGTDADIEPLTRPLTVFQVRISTKKGADLTRAPFDTFTEQISSPSSYRDSQPLGRAMREAGIAAFRFTSARDPLGGANLGLIEPVFSTKHPLHAEQWICTATRARVELHPGPAVMRSRTSLLREAFEVQGRLPSPGAEA
;
A
#
# COMPACT_ATOMS: atom_id res chain seq x y z
N MET A 1 -3.85 23.15 -3.42
CA MET A 1 -2.64 23.51 -2.66
C MET A 1 -1.71 22.32 -2.62
N THR A 2 -0.46 22.48 -3.07
CA THR A 2 0.59 21.47 -2.99
C THR A 2 1.02 21.28 -1.53
N SER A 3 1.39 20.06 -1.13
CA SER A 3 1.67 19.71 0.28
C SER A 3 2.83 20.50 0.91
N THR A 4 3.67 21.11 0.08
CA THR A 4 4.94 21.79 0.42
C THR A 4 4.78 23.30 0.60
N ARG A 5 3.65 23.91 0.19
CA ARG A 5 3.45 25.38 0.27
C ARG A 5 3.59 25.97 1.67
N LYS A 6 3.36 25.14 2.70
CA LYS A 6 3.51 25.50 4.11
C LYS A 6 4.98 25.62 4.56
N LEU A 7 5.93 25.24 3.73
CA LEU A 7 7.37 25.22 4.04
C LEU A 7 8.12 26.45 3.51
N VAL A 8 7.42 27.35 2.80
CA VAL A 8 8.02 28.49 2.12
C VAL A 8 7.13 29.73 2.25
N ASP A 9 7.75 30.89 2.22
CA ASP A 9 7.05 32.16 2.47
C ASP A 9 6.51 32.79 1.18
N SER A 10 7.14 32.51 0.03
CA SER A 10 6.78 33.09 -1.26
C SER A 10 6.48 32.04 -2.34
N ASP A 11 5.87 32.48 -3.45
CA ASP A 11 5.60 31.61 -4.60
C ASP A 11 6.87 31.34 -5.42
N ASP A 12 7.85 32.26 -5.41
CA ASP A 12 9.17 32.05 -6.02
C ASP A 12 9.93 30.95 -5.27
N ASP A 13 9.95 30.99 -3.94
CA ASP A 13 10.54 29.94 -3.10
C ASP A 13 9.83 28.60 -3.31
N GLN A 14 8.50 28.63 -3.47
CA GLN A 14 7.73 27.43 -3.81
C GLN A 14 8.17 26.84 -5.15
N GLN A 15 8.42 27.67 -6.15
CA GLN A 15 8.88 27.21 -7.46
C GLN A 15 10.28 26.57 -7.37
N VAL A 16 11.20 27.18 -6.62
CA VAL A 16 12.53 26.63 -6.37
C VAL A 16 12.43 25.31 -5.62
N LEU A 17 11.61 25.23 -4.55
CA LEU A 17 11.42 24.02 -3.78
C LEU A 17 10.85 22.87 -4.63
N GLU A 18 9.84 23.14 -5.47
CA GLU A 18 9.29 22.12 -6.37
C GLU A 18 10.32 21.67 -7.41
N ALA A 19 11.13 22.57 -7.95
CA ALA A 19 12.20 22.21 -8.88
C ALA A 19 13.26 21.32 -8.22
N LEU A 20 13.66 21.63 -6.97
CA LEU A 20 14.58 20.80 -6.19
C LEU A 20 14.00 19.43 -5.88
N ILE A 21 12.73 19.36 -5.49
CA ILE A 21 12.01 18.12 -5.24
C ILE A 21 11.91 17.28 -6.51
N ASP A 22 11.59 17.89 -7.65
CA ASP A 22 11.52 17.19 -8.93
C ASP A 22 12.87 16.65 -9.38
N ALA A 23 13.95 17.42 -9.21
CA ALA A 23 15.30 17.00 -9.53
C ALA A 23 15.79 15.86 -8.63
N ALA A 24 15.34 15.80 -7.37
CA ALA A 24 15.70 14.74 -6.43
C ALA A 24 14.94 13.42 -6.65
N LYS A 25 13.85 13.41 -7.42
CA LYS A 25 13.08 12.19 -7.68
C LYS A 25 13.87 11.23 -8.59
N PRO A 26 13.87 9.92 -8.31
CA PRO A 26 14.47 8.93 -9.21
C PRO A 26 13.93 9.07 -10.65
N PRO A 27 14.69 8.66 -11.69
CA PRO A 27 14.19 8.70 -13.06
C PRO A 27 12.92 7.88 -13.20
N TRP A 28 12.11 8.21 -14.21
CA TRP A 28 10.94 7.40 -14.53
C TRP A 28 11.38 5.97 -14.93
N PRO A 29 10.66 4.91 -14.49
CA PRO A 29 11.03 3.55 -14.85
C PRO A 29 11.05 3.35 -16.36
N SER A 30 12.11 2.72 -16.85
CA SER A 30 12.27 2.43 -18.28
C SER A 30 11.52 1.16 -18.70
N GLY A 31 11.21 1.05 -19.98
CA GLY A 31 10.60 -0.15 -20.58
C GLY A 31 9.17 0.04 -21.08
N ARG A 32 8.77 -0.78 -22.06
CA ARG A 32 7.50 -0.63 -22.78
C ARG A 32 6.26 -0.64 -21.89
N ARG A 33 6.31 -1.34 -20.75
CA ARG A 33 5.16 -1.44 -19.82
C ARG A 33 4.86 -0.12 -19.11
N PHE A 34 5.87 0.73 -18.90
CA PHE A 34 5.74 2.03 -18.23
C PHE A 34 5.35 3.18 -19.17
N VAL A 35 5.39 2.97 -20.49
CA VAL A 35 5.02 4.01 -21.47
C VAL A 35 3.55 4.39 -21.29
N GLY A 36 3.29 5.69 -21.10
CA GLY A 36 1.96 6.25 -20.90
C GLY A 36 1.27 5.83 -19.60
N LEU A 37 1.97 5.17 -18.68
CA LEU A 37 1.40 4.71 -17.42
C LEU A 37 1.22 5.90 -16.47
N HIS A 38 0.04 6.04 -15.87
CA HIS A 38 -0.25 7.09 -14.91
C HIS A 38 0.66 6.98 -13.68
N TYR A 39 1.05 8.12 -13.08
CA TYR A 39 2.01 8.14 -11.98
C TYR A 39 1.57 7.28 -10.78
N LEU A 40 0.27 7.25 -10.44
CA LEU A 40 -0.26 6.37 -9.37
C LEU A 40 0.01 4.88 -9.61
N LEU A 41 0.21 4.45 -10.85
CA LEU A 41 0.49 3.07 -11.22
C LEU A 41 2.00 2.81 -11.39
N ALA A 42 2.80 3.83 -11.70
CA ALA A 42 4.23 3.71 -11.93
C ALA A 42 5.09 3.92 -10.66
N THR A 43 4.67 4.82 -9.76
CA THR A 43 5.39 5.20 -8.54
C THR A 43 5.86 4.02 -7.67
N PRO A 44 5.07 2.94 -7.44
CA PRO A 44 5.54 1.79 -6.66
C PRO A 44 6.79 1.10 -7.23
N PHE A 45 7.06 1.27 -8.52
CA PHE A 45 8.22 0.68 -9.22
C PHE A 45 9.35 1.69 -9.44
N ARG A 46 9.14 2.96 -9.10
CA ARG A 46 10.07 4.07 -9.35
C ARG A 46 11.07 4.26 -8.22
N HIS A 47 10.62 4.11 -6.98
CA HIS A 47 11.42 4.44 -5.80
C HIS A 47 12.28 3.25 -5.36
N PRO A 48 13.41 3.53 -4.65
CA PRO A 48 14.24 2.46 -4.09
C PRO A 48 13.44 1.58 -3.11
N PRO A 49 13.95 0.38 -2.79
CA PRO A 49 13.33 -0.51 -1.82
C PRO A 49 13.01 0.20 -0.50
N LEU A 50 11.93 -0.21 0.15
CA LEU A 50 11.55 0.32 1.46
C LEU A 50 12.64 -0.01 2.49
N ARG A 51 12.91 0.91 3.42
CA ARG A 51 13.91 0.73 4.50
C ARG A 51 13.75 -0.60 5.24
N TYR A 52 12.50 -1.01 5.44
CA TYR A 52 12.09 -2.20 6.19
C TYR A 52 11.51 -3.31 5.29
N GLY A 53 11.60 -3.16 3.96
CA GLY A 53 10.91 -4.04 3.02
C GLY A 53 9.38 -3.96 3.11
N SER A 54 8.73 -4.97 2.54
CA SER A 54 7.30 -5.25 2.59
C SER A 54 7.09 -6.75 2.88
N ARG A 55 5.82 -7.19 2.93
CA ARG A 55 5.47 -8.61 3.16
C ARG A 55 6.16 -9.57 2.18
N PHE A 56 6.21 -9.22 0.89
CA PHE A 56 6.80 -10.06 -0.16
C PHE A 56 8.05 -9.45 -0.77
N GLY A 57 8.72 -8.53 -0.06
CA GLY A 57 9.91 -7.84 -0.54
C GLY A 57 10.86 -7.49 0.60
N THR A 58 12.12 -7.87 0.53
CA THR A 58 13.15 -7.39 1.44
C THR A 58 13.57 -5.96 1.08
N ARG A 59 14.43 -5.35 1.90
CA ARG A 59 15.09 -4.06 1.61
C ARG A 59 16.02 -4.08 0.38
N HIS A 60 16.21 -5.23 -0.24
CA HIS A 60 17.07 -5.39 -1.42
C HIS A 60 16.29 -5.56 -2.72
N GLU A 61 14.96 -5.73 -2.64
CA GLU A 61 14.12 -5.95 -3.82
C GLU A 61 13.34 -4.70 -4.22
N ARG A 62 13.13 -4.54 -5.53
CA ARG A 62 12.28 -3.46 -6.08
C ARG A 62 10.86 -3.54 -5.50
N GLY A 63 10.22 -2.37 -5.42
CA GLY A 63 8.88 -2.19 -4.89
C GLY A 63 7.82 -3.02 -5.60
N ILE A 64 6.75 -3.32 -4.86
CA ILE A 64 5.58 -4.07 -5.30
C ILE A 64 4.38 -3.12 -5.25
N PHE A 65 3.55 -3.11 -6.29
CA PHE A 65 2.24 -2.48 -6.20
C PHE A 65 1.28 -3.42 -5.49
N TYR A 66 0.75 -3.00 -4.34
CA TYR A 66 -0.25 -3.75 -3.58
C TYR A 66 -1.65 -3.15 -3.76
N CYS A 67 -2.63 -4.02 -3.96
CA CYS A 67 -4.05 -3.67 -3.98
C CYS A 67 -4.90 -4.83 -3.43
N ALA A 68 -6.22 -4.67 -3.41
CA ALA A 68 -7.16 -5.72 -3.02
C ALA A 68 -8.28 -5.87 -4.03
N GLU A 69 -8.94 -7.03 -4.04
CA GLU A 69 -10.13 -7.29 -4.87
C GLU A 69 -11.35 -6.52 -4.40
N ALA A 70 -11.41 -6.20 -3.09
CA ALA A 70 -12.54 -5.55 -2.46
C ALA A 70 -12.12 -4.32 -1.63
N GLN A 71 -12.99 -3.32 -1.59
CA GLN A 71 -12.75 -2.08 -0.86
C GLN A 71 -12.59 -2.27 0.66
N PRO A 72 -13.38 -3.12 1.35
CA PRO A 72 -13.16 -3.37 2.78
C PRO A 72 -11.75 -3.86 3.11
N THR A 73 -11.18 -4.72 2.25
CA THR A 73 -9.84 -5.27 2.41
C THR A 73 -8.76 -4.19 2.26
N VAL A 74 -8.85 -3.32 1.24
CA VAL A 74 -7.88 -2.21 1.10
C VAL A 74 -7.99 -1.20 2.23
N PHE A 75 -9.19 -1.04 2.81
CA PHE A 75 -9.41 -0.20 3.98
C PHE A 75 -8.81 -0.80 5.24
N ALA A 76 -8.91 -2.11 5.45
CA ALA A 76 -8.25 -2.81 6.55
C ALA A 76 -6.72 -2.65 6.48
N GLU A 77 -6.12 -2.91 5.30
CA GLU A 77 -4.68 -2.70 5.07
C GLU A 77 -4.26 -1.24 5.32
N LYS A 78 -5.03 -0.28 4.80
CA LYS A 78 -4.75 1.15 5.01
C LYS A 78 -4.83 1.53 6.49
N ALA A 79 -5.88 1.10 7.19
CA ALA A 79 -6.09 1.41 8.60
C ALA A 79 -4.96 0.88 9.47
N TYR A 80 -4.55 -0.38 9.26
CA TYR A 80 -3.40 -0.96 9.96
C TYR A 80 -2.14 -0.09 9.83
N TYR A 81 -1.77 0.33 8.61
CA TYR A 81 -0.57 1.15 8.42
C TYR A 81 -0.69 2.58 8.97
N VAL A 82 -1.91 3.14 9.03
CA VAL A 82 -2.13 4.45 9.67
C VAL A 82 -1.98 4.33 11.19
N LEU A 83 -2.51 3.27 11.79
CA LEU A 83 -2.33 2.99 13.22
C LEU A 83 -0.86 2.73 13.54
N LEU A 84 -0.15 1.97 12.71
CA LEU A 84 1.28 1.71 12.87
C LEU A 84 2.12 2.99 12.76
N PHE A 85 1.72 3.91 11.88
CA PHE A 85 2.34 5.23 11.79
C PHE A 85 2.15 6.03 13.09
N LEU A 86 0.93 6.07 13.64
CA LEU A 86 0.66 6.75 14.92
C LEU A 86 1.43 6.08 16.06
N GLU A 87 1.48 4.75 16.11
CA GLU A 87 2.25 3.98 17.11
C GLU A 87 3.74 4.35 17.10
N GLY A 88 4.32 4.57 15.91
CA GLY A 88 5.75 4.84 15.75
C GLY A 88 6.18 6.29 16.00
N THR A 89 5.30 7.17 16.50
CA THR A 89 5.61 8.59 16.76
C THR A 89 5.07 9.05 18.11
N ASP A 90 5.83 9.87 18.84
CA ASP A 90 5.40 10.53 20.09
C ASP A 90 4.71 11.89 19.86
N ALA A 91 4.65 12.35 18.61
CA ALA A 91 4.05 13.64 18.28
C ALA A 91 2.54 13.67 18.57
N ASP A 92 2.06 14.79 19.12
CA ASP A 92 0.63 15.05 19.33
C ASP A 92 -0.04 15.53 18.03
N ILE A 93 -0.49 14.56 17.23
CA ILE A 93 -1.03 14.78 15.88
C ILE A 93 -2.44 14.20 15.70
N GLU A 94 -3.10 13.88 16.82
CA GLU A 94 -4.44 13.29 16.82
C GLU A 94 -5.54 14.36 16.92
N PRO A 95 -6.68 14.20 16.22
CA PRO A 95 -6.93 13.20 15.19
C PRO A 95 -6.16 13.50 13.90
N LEU A 96 -5.50 12.49 13.34
CA LEU A 96 -4.82 12.59 12.06
C LEU A 96 -5.86 12.51 10.93
N THR A 97 -6.14 13.64 10.29
CA THR A 97 -7.06 13.70 9.14
C THR A 97 -6.28 13.87 7.85
N ARG A 98 -6.51 12.99 6.86
CA ARG A 98 -5.88 13.05 5.54
C ARG A 98 -6.85 12.69 4.42
N PRO A 99 -6.83 13.43 3.29
CA PRO A 99 -7.53 12.99 2.09
C PRO A 99 -6.83 11.77 1.49
N LEU A 100 -7.62 10.84 0.98
CA LEU A 100 -7.19 9.66 0.24
C LEU A 100 -7.91 9.62 -1.10
N THR A 101 -7.28 9.01 -2.10
CA THR A 101 -7.95 8.62 -3.34
C THR A 101 -8.03 7.10 -3.37
N VAL A 102 -9.27 6.59 -3.47
CA VAL A 102 -9.53 5.17 -3.72
C VAL A 102 -9.78 5.02 -5.20
N PHE A 103 -9.11 4.08 -5.85
CA PHE A 103 -9.26 3.86 -7.28
C PHE A 103 -9.11 2.38 -7.60
N GLN A 104 -9.61 2.01 -8.77
CA GLN A 104 -9.55 0.66 -9.29
C GLN A 104 -8.51 0.54 -10.40
N VAL A 105 -7.99 -0.66 -10.57
CA VAL A 105 -7.07 -1.00 -11.64
C VAL A 105 -7.51 -2.31 -12.28
N ARG A 106 -7.23 -2.47 -13.56
CA ARG A 106 -7.38 -3.77 -14.22
C ARG A 106 -6.01 -4.40 -14.41
N ILE A 107 -5.89 -5.67 -14.02
CA ILE A 107 -4.63 -6.42 -14.04
C ILE A 107 -4.80 -7.59 -15.02
N SER A 108 -3.79 -7.85 -15.84
CA SER A 108 -3.79 -8.99 -16.75
C SER A 108 -2.39 -9.53 -16.93
N THR A 109 -2.19 -10.81 -16.61
CA THR A 109 -0.90 -11.48 -16.77
C THR A 109 -1.10 -12.95 -17.11
N LYS A 110 -0.16 -13.50 -17.90
CA LYS A 110 -0.02 -14.95 -18.11
C LYS A 110 0.91 -15.61 -17.08
N LYS A 111 1.67 -14.81 -16.34
CA LYS A 111 2.61 -15.26 -15.30
C LYS A 111 2.10 -14.77 -13.95
N GLY A 112 1.07 -15.45 -13.44
CA GLY A 112 0.43 -15.18 -12.16
C GLY A 112 0.62 -16.33 -11.19
N ALA A 113 0.65 -16.05 -9.89
CA ALA A 113 0.55 -17.05 -8.83
C ALA A 113 -0.70 -16.77 -7.97
N ASP A 114 -1.50 -17.79 -7.69
CA ASP A 114 -2.63 -17.68 -6.76
C ASP A 114 -2.29 -18.41 -5.46
N LEU A 115 -1.88 -17.65 -4.44
CA LEU A 115 -1.47 -18.19 -3.14
C LEU A 115 -2.68 -18.52 -2.25
N THR A 116 -3.91 -18.25 -2.70
CA THR A 116 -5.14 -18.62 -1.97
C THR A 116 -5.68 -19.98 -2.40
N ARG A 117 -4.91 -20.75 -3.18
CA ARG A 117 -5.31 -22.05 -3.73
C ARG A 117 -4.23 -23.08 -3.46
N ALA A 118 -4.63 -24.36 -3.48
CA ALA A 118 -3.70 -25.47 -3.38
C ALA A 118 -2.52 -25.35 -4.36
N PRO A 119 -1.28 -25.65 -3.92
CA PRO A 119 -0.93 -26.16 -2.59
C PRO A 119 -0.67 -25.07 -1.53
N PHE A 120 -0.84 -23.79 -1.85
CA PHE A 120 -0.47 -22.67 -0.96
C PHE A 120 -1.51 -22.36 0.11
N ASP A 121 -2.77 -22.73 -0.10
CA ASP A 121 -3.87 -22.50 0.84
C ASP A 121 -3.62 -23.14 2.21
N THR A 122 -2.90 -24.27 2.27
CA THR A 122 -2.46 -24.92 3.51
C THR A 122 -1.43 -24.11 4.31
N PHE A 123 -0.80 -23.10 3.70
CA PHE A 123 0.20 -22.22 4.30
C PHE A 123 -0.29 -20.79 4.50
N THR A 124 -1.61 -20.56 4.48
CA THR A 124 -2.21 -19.22 4.54
C THR A 124 -1.75 -18.44 5.78
N GLU A 125 -1.66 -19.08 6.95
CA GLU A 125 -1.25 -18.45 8.21
C GLU A 125 0.21 -17.99 8.19
N GLN A 126 1.09 -18.76 7.54
CA GLN A 126 2.51 -18.42 7.40
C GLN A 126 2.71 -17.31 6.36
N ILE A 127 2.09 -17.46 5.19
CA ILE A 127 2.16 -16.48 4.10
C ILE A 127 1.57 -15.13 4.55
N SER A 128 0.44 -15.18 5.26
CA SER A 128 -0.33 -14.02 5.69
C SER A 128 -0.19 -13.75 7.18
N SER A 129 0.95 -14.13 7.78
CA SER A 129 1.19 -13.91 9.22
C SER A 129 1.07 -12.41 9.56
N PRO A 130 0.27 -12.04 10.57
CA PRO A 130 0.11 -10.64 10.96
C PRO A 130 1.38 -10.06 11.61
N SER A 131 2.25 -10.91 12.15
CA SER A 131 3.41 -10.54 12.97
C SER A 131 4.76 -10.93 12.37
N SER A 132 4.80 -11.71 11.29
CA SER A 132 6.07 -12.11 10.67
C SER A 132 6.03 -12.07 9.14
N TYR A 133 7.19 -11.74 8.55
CA TYR A 133 7.44 -11.87 7.12
C TYR A 133 8.39 -13.03 6.77
N ARG A 134 8.71 -13.89 7.75
CA ARG A 134 9.69 -14.98 7.62
C ARG A 134 9.43 -15.87 6.41
N ASP A 135 8.18 -16.22 6.15
CA ASP A 135 7.81 -17.13 5.05
C ASP A 135 7.46 -16.39 3.75
N SER A 136 6.86 -15.19 3.88
CA SER A 136 6.38 -14.42 2.72
C SER A 136 7.50 -13.70 1.96
N GLN A 137 8.59 -13.28 2.62
CA GLN A 137 9.72 -12.66 1.92
C GLN A 137 10.50 -13.67 1.05
N PRO A 138 10.91 -14.86 1.54
CA PRO A 138 11.50 -15.90 0.69
C PRO A 138 10.57 -16.32 -0.44
N LEU A 139 9.27 -16.45 -0.19
CA LEU A 139 8.29 -16.73 -1.23
C LEU A 139 8.24 -15.60 -2.29
N GLY A 140 8.31 -14.33 -1.85
CA GLY A 140 8.43 -13.17 -2.74
C GLY A 140 9.68 -13.17 -3.60
N ARG A 141 10.82 -13.65 -3.08
CA ARG A 141 12.05 -13.86 -3.84
C ARG A 141 11.88 -14.98 -4.87
N ALA A 142 11.38 -16.14 -4.43
CA ALA A 142 11.15 -17.30 -5.31
C ALA A 142 10.18 -16.96 -6.46
N MET A 143 9.12 -16.20 -6.20
CA MET A 143 8.21 -15.71 -7.24
C MET A 143 8.92 -14.81 -8.27
N ARG A 144 9.83 -13.93 -7.83
CA ARG A 144 10.63 -13.10 -8.74
C ARG A 144 11.57 -13.95 -9.60
N GLU A 145 12.26 -14.91 -9.01
CA GLU A 145 13.17 -15.83 -9.70
C GLU A 145 12.43 -16.70 -10.73
N ALA A 146 11.21 -17.13 -10.40
CA ALA A 146 10.30 -17.83 -11.33
C ALA A 146 9.67 -16.91 -12.40
N GLY A 147 9.92 -15.60 -12.35
CA GLY A 147 9.38 -14.63 -13.30
C GLY A 147 7.88 -14.38 -13.17
N ILE A 148 7.30 -14.62 -11.98
CA ILE A 148 5.92 -14.24 -11.66
C ILE A 148 5.80 -12.71 -11.70
N ALA A 149 4.78 -12.23 -12.41
CA ALA A 149 4.56 -10.81 -12.61
C ALA A 149 3.54 -10.22 -11.61
N ALA A 150 2.56 -11.02 -11.20
CA ALA A 150 1.59 -10.67 -10.17
C ALA A 150 1.17 -11.90 -9.38
N PHE A 151 0.72 -11.71 -8.16
CA PHE A 151 0.25 -12.78 -7.30
C PHE A 151 -0.94 -12.34 -6.46
N ARG A 152 -1.79 -13.29 -6.10
CA ARG A 152 -2.96 -13.12 -5.24
C ARG A 152 -2.70 -13.82 -3.89
N PHE A 153 -3.10 -13.23 -2.78
CA PHE A 153 -2.88 -13.76 -1.44
C PHE A 153 -3.96 -13.27 -0.46
N THR A 154 -4.19 -14.01 0.62
CA THR A 154 -5.14 -13.61 1.67
C THR A 154 -4.59 -12.41 2.45
N SER A 155 -5.41 -11.41 2.74
CA SER A 155 -5.00 -10.28 3.58
C SER A 155 -4.67 -10.74 4.99
N ALA A 156 -3.60 -10.19 5.56
CA ALA A 156 -3.23 -10.40 6.95
C ALA A 156 -3.90 -9.40 7.91
N ARG A 157 -4.64 -8.42 7.37
CA ARG A 157 -5.23 -7.28 8.09
C ARG A 157 -6.74 -7.25 8.03
N ASP A 158 -7.34 -7.78 6.96
CA ASP A 158 -8.78 -7.90 6.83
C ASP A 158 -9.30 -9.08 7.69
N PRO A 159 -10.12 -8.82 8.71
CA PRO A 159 -10.69 -9.88 9.56
C PRO A 159 -11.56 -10.88 8.80
N LEU A 160 -12.08 -10.50 7.62
CA LEU A 160 -12.85 -11.38 6.76
C LEU A 160 -11.99 -12.17 5.76
N GLY A 161 -10.66 -11.99 5.79
CA GLY A 161 -9.73 -12.74 4.93
C GLY A 161 -9.86 -12.37 3.45
N GLY A 162 -10.18 -11.12 3.12
CA GLY A 162 -10.28 -10.68 1.74
C GLY A 162 -8.97 -10.82 0.96
N ALA A 163 -9.07 -10.97 -0.36
CA ALA A 163 -7.92 -11.22 -1.22
C ALA A 163 -7.20 -9.91 -1.61
N ASN A 164 -5.89 -9.90 -1.34
CA ASN A 164 -4.95 -8.92 -1.85
C ASN A 164 -4.27 -9.41 -3.12
N LEU A 165 -3.74 -8.46 -3.89
CA LEU A 165 -2.83 -8.72 -5.00
C LEU A 165 -1.54 -7.93 -4.82
N GLY A 166 -0.42 -8.54 -5.20
CA GLY A 166 0.87 -7.89 -5.35
C GLY A 166 1.35 -7.98 -6.79
N LEU A 167 1.80 -6.86 -7.36
CA LEU A 167 2.39 -6.78 -8.69
C LEU A 167 3.89 -6.54 -8.56
N ILE A 168 4.68 -7.52 -8.99
CA ILE A 168 6.14 -7.44 -9.11
C ILE A 168 6.51 -6.64 -10.35
N GLU A 169 5.70 -6.77 -11.40
CA GLU A 169 5.83 -6.06 -12.66
C GLU A 169 4.55 -5.27 -12.96
N PRO A 170 4.60 -4.15 -13.71
CA PRO A 170 3.43 -3.32 -14.02
C PRO A 170 2.54 -3.97 -15.11
N VAL A 171 1.89 -5.08 -14.76
CA VAL A 171 0.98 -5.86 -15.64
C VAL A 171 -0.46 -5.33 -15.63
N PHE A 172 -0.60 -4.01 -15.68
CA PHE A 172 -1.89 -3.35 -15.82
C PHE A 172 -2.42 -3.50 -17.26
N SER A 173 -3.72 -3.75 -17.42
CA SER A 173 -4.40 -3.71 -18.71
C SER A 173 -4.97 -2.32 -19.05
N THR A 174 -4.95 -1.38 -18.11
CA THR A 174 -5.25 0.04 -18.33
C THR A 174 -4.05 0.91 -17.98
N LYS A 175 -3.96 2.08 -18.61
CA LYS A 175 -2.88 3.05 -18.39
C LYS A 175 -3.18 4.05 -17.26
N HIS A 176 -4.45 4.20 -16.91
CA HIS A 176 -4.93 5.13 -15.90
C HIS A 176 -5.73 4.39 -14.82
N PRO A 177 -5.74 4.91 -13.58
CA PRO A 177 -6.68 4.46 -12.55
C PRO A 177 -8.12 4.66 -13.02
N LEU A 178 -9.00 3.75 -12.62
CA LEU A 178 -10.44 3.78 -12.92
C LEU A 178 -11.22 4.14 -11.65
N HIS A 179 -12.41 4.71 -11.81
CA HIS A 179 -13.35 4.96 -10.69
C HIS A 179 -12.67 5.63 -9.48
N ALA A 180 -11.89 6.68 -9.72
CA ALA A 180 -11.18 7.38 -8.66
C ALA A 180 -12.16 8.21 -7.81
N GLU A 181 -12.19 7.95 -6.51
CA GLU A 181 -13.06 8.60 -5.54
C GLU A 181 -12.23 9.26 -4.44
N GLN A 182 -12.70 10.41 -3.97
CA GLN A 182 -12.10 11.11 -2.83
C GLN A 182 -12.71 10.61 -1.53
N TRP A 183 -11.83 10.23 -0.62
CA TRP A 183 -12.16 9.73 0.72
C TRP A 183 -11.41 10.54 1.76
N ILE A 184 -11.98 10.66 2.95
CA ILE A 184 -11.33 11.25 4.12
C ILE A 184 -11.05 10.13 5.11
N CYS A 185 -9.78 10.03 5.52
CA CYS A 185 -9.31 9.15 6.57
C CYS A 185 -9.04 9.98 7.82
N THR A 186 -9.76 9.69 8.91
CA THR A 186 -9.53 10.28 10.23
C THR A 186 -9.09 9.18 11.18
N ALA A 187 -7.97 9.36 11.86
CA ALA A 187 -7.40 8.33 12.74
C ALA A 187 -7.01 8.88 14.11
N THR A 188 -7.19 8.04 15.11
CA THR A 188 -6.57 8.14 16.44
C THR A 188 -5.85 6.82 16.73
N ARG A 189 -5.12 6.74 17.85
CA ARG A 189 -4.43 5.53 18.30
C ARG A 189 -5.38 4.35 18.49
N ALA A 190 -6.65 4.62 18.77
CA ALA A 190 -7.67 3.62 19.02
C ALA A 190 -8.43 3.16 17.75
N ARG A 191 -8.49 3.98 16.68
CA ARG A 191 -9.33 3.66 15.52
C ARG A 191 -9.01 4.46 14.26
N VAL A 192 -9.46 3.92 13.13
CA VAL A 192 -9.44 4.60 11.83
C VAL A 192 -10.85 4.64 11.26
N GLU A 193 -11.24 5.82 10.78
CA GLU A 193 -12.53 6.06 10.15
C GLU A 193 -12.32 6.55 8.72
N LEU A 194 -12.95 5.86 7.78
CA LEU A 194 -12.92 6.16 6.35
C LEU A 194 -14.33 6.50 5.91
N HIS A 195 -14.50 7.67 5.32
CA HIS A 195 -15.76 8.08 4.73
C HIS A 195 -15.50 8.77 3.39
N PRO A 196 -16.40 8.64 2.41
CA PRO A 196 -16.27 9.38 1.17
C PRO A 196 -16.40 10.89 1.45
N GLY A 197 -15.82 11.71 0.59
CA GLY A 197 -15.90 13.16 0.71
C GLY A 197 -17.34 13.71 0.69
N PRO A 198 -17.52 15.03 0.89
CA PRO A 198 -18.82 15.68 1.19
C PRO A 198 -19.96 15.44 0.17
N ALA A 199 -19.69 14.80 -0.97
CA ALA A 199 -20.68 14.43 -1.97
C ALA A 199 -21.43 13.10 -1.68
N VAL A 200 -20.96 12.24 -0.77
CA VAL A 200 -21.56 10.90 -0.54
C VAL A 200 -21.88 10.67 0.94
N MET A 201 -22.99 11.23 1.39
CA MET A 201 -23.55 10.84 2.70
C MET A 201 -24.13 9.42 2.54
N ARG A 202 -23.42 8.35 2.95
CA ARG A 202 -24.01 7.04 3.34
C ARG A 202 -23.06 5.91 3.78
N SER A 203 -21.76 5.90 3.47
CA SER A 203 -20.88 4.79 3.89
C SER A 203 -19.70 5.25 4.73
N ARG A 204 -19.73 5.00 6.04
CA ARG A 204 -18.57 5.14 6.93
C ARG A 204 -18.05 3.75 7.28
N THR A 205 -16.77 3.52 7.08
CA THR A 205 -16.07 2.34 7.59
C THR A 205 -15.30 2.76 8.84
N SER A 206 -15.55 2.10 9.96
CA SER A 206 -14.80 2.30 11.22
C SER A 206 -14.07 1.01 11.55
N LEU A 207 -12.77 1.11 11.74
CA LEU A 207 -11.88 -0.01 12.04
C LEU A 207 -11.17 0.29 13.37
N LEU A 208 -11.43 -0.56 14.36
CA LEU A 208 -10.85 -0.45 15.69
C LEU A 208 -9.42 -1.03 15.72
N ARG A 209 -8.54 -0.45 16.53
CA ARG A 209 -7.14 -0.89 16.66
C ARG A 209 -7.05 -2.36 17.06
N GLU A 210 -7.91 -2.78 17.97
CA GLU A 210 -7.98 -4.12 18.56
C GLU A 210 -8.17 -5.21 17.48
N ALA A 211 -8.79 -4.88 16.35
CA ALA A 211 -8.95 -5.80 15.22
C ALA A 211 -7.61 -6.17 14.55
N PHE A 212 -6.55 -5.40 14.78
CA PHE A 212 -5.23 -5.61 14.19
C PHE A 212 -4.17 -6.07 15.20
N GLU A 213 -4.52 -6.16 16.47
CA GLU A 213 -3.59 -6.51 17.53
C GLU A 213 -3.33 -8.01 17.61
N VAL A 214 -2.09 -8.37 17.92
CA VAL A 214 -1.67 -9.73 18.25
C VAL A 214 -1.16 -9.68 19.68
N GLN A 215 -1.81 -10.42 20.58
CA GLN A 215 -1.48 -10.41 22.01
C GLN A 215 -1.51 -9.00 22.64
N GLY A 216 -2.50 -8.18 22.24
CA GLY A 216 -2.69 -6.82 22.78
C GLY A 216 -1.67 -5.79 22.30
N ARG A 217 -0.95 -6.07 21.21
CA ARG A 217 0.00 -5.14 20.59
C ARG A 217 -0.20 -5.08 19.10
N LEU A 218 0.00 -3.90 18.51
CA LEU A 218 -0.01 -3.74 17.07
C LEU A 218 1.29 -4.32 16.49
N PRO A 219 1.25 -5.39 15.68
CA PRO A 219 2.46 -6.03 15.20
C PRO A 219 3.22 -5.14 14.21
N SER A 220 4.56 -5.19 14.22
CA SER A 220 5.44 -4.39 13.37
C SER A 220 6.43 -5.24 12.53
N PRO A 221 5.93 -6.18 11.69
CA PRO A 221 6.74 -7.24 11.09
C PRO A 221 7.91 -6.77 10.21
N GLY A 222 7.90 -5.52 9.71
CA GLY A 222 9.02 -4.96 8.95
C GLY A 222 10.13 -4.37 9.82
N ALA A 223 9.82 -3.93 11.04
CA ALA A 223 10.80 -3.32 11.95
C ALA A 223 11.59 -4.36 12.74
N GLU A 224 11.03 -5.56 12.91
CA GLU A 224 11.60 -6.68 13.67
C GLU A 224 12.31 -7.72 12.77
N ALA A 225 12.42 -7.46 11.45
CA ALA A 225 12.96 -8.38 10.44
C ALA A 225 14.42 -8.13 10.06
#